data_AF-A0A183DNI9-F1
#
_entry.id   AF-A0A183DNI9-F1
#
_cell.length_a   1.000
_cell.length_b   1.000
_cell.length_c   1.000
_cell.angle_alpha   90.00
_cell.angle_beta   90.00
_cell.angle_gamma   90.00
#
_symmetry.space_group_name_H-M   'P 1'
#
loop_
_entity.id
_entity.type
_entity.pdbx_description
1 polymer ?
#
loop_
_entity_poly.entity_id
_entity_poly.type
_entity_poly.pdbx_seq_one_letter_code
_entity_poly.pdbx_strand_id
1 'polypeptide(L)'
;MYARSCIMYIYWDCMLKVKSIWFRQRPGTAKFWPFERGLSERLKSKKVLVLDSAKIKAPERHSPYGNRVSAVSPPAVALFKKLGIWSSLVDLRVKRVDRLEVLDSCSRSSIRFVQKNSEDEIAYIVENNAIVGFLTERIRSSCPNVAVRRGARVSGCKIPSGLDDYATVSLDDGTTLRTSLIIGADGARSLVRNTLNFTYTTWEYGQKAVVANLRVQAVSLSRVTQFQRHLLDLGSASTIHDSRRIFSTGGG
;
A
#
# COMPACT_ATOMS: atom_id res chain seq x y z
N MET A 1 8.30 -20.89 -31.53
CA MET A 1 8.64 -19.54 -31.01
C MET A 1 7.51 -19.10 -30.07
N TYR A 2 7.50 -19.59 -28.83
CA TYR A 2 6.36 -19.44 -27.90
C TYR A 2 6.52 -18.19 -27.03
N ALA A 3 5.80 -17.11 -27.36
CA ALA A 3 5.71 -15.93 -26.52
C ALA A 3 4.87 -16.24 -25.28
N ARG A 4 5.53 -16.76 -24.23
CA ARG A 4 4.96 -16.94 -22.89
C ARG A 4 4.50 -15.59 -22.34
N SER A 5 3.18 -15.38 -22.32
CA SER A 5 2.54 -14.18 -21.77
C SER A 5 2.30 -14.39 -20.28
N CYS A 6 2.41 -13.32 -19.49
CA CYS A 6 2.15 -13.30 -18.05
C CYS A 6 0.96 -12.38 -17.75
N ILE A 7 0.02 -12.81 -16.92
CA ILE A 7 -1.06 -11.96 -16.40
C ILE A 7 -0.75 -11.70 -14.94
N MET A 8 -0.60 -10.43 -14.60
CA MET A 8 -0.36 -9.99 -13.23
C MET A 8 -1.61 -9.31 -12.72
N TYR A 9 -2.36 -10.00 -11.88
CA TYR A 9 -3.57 -9.46 -11.28
C TYR A 9 -3.16 -8.68 -10.03
N ILE A 10 -3.19 -7.35 -10.07
CA ILE A 10 -2.80 -6.52 -8.92
C ILE A 10 -4.00 -5.73 -8.43
N TYR A 11 -4.34 -5.94 -7.16
CA TYR A 11 -5.10 -5.01 -6.34
C TYR A 11 -4.13 -4.32 -5.39
N TRP A 12 -3.86 -3.04 -5.64
CA TRP A 12 -2.75 -2.31 -5.03
C TRP A 12 -2.82 -2.12 -3.51
N ASP A 13 -3.92 -2.54 -2.86
CA ASP A 13 -4.13 -2.44 -1.41
C ASP A 13 -3.15 -3.34 -0.61
N CYS A 14 -2.55 -4.36 -1.25
CA CYS A 14 -1.69 -5.33 -0.57
C CYS A 14 -0.20 -4.90 -0.47
N MET A 15 0.33 -4.12 -1.42
CA MET A 15 1.78 -3.84 -1.43
C MET A 15 2.23 -2.86 -0.33
N LEU A 16 1.28 -2.12 0.27
CA LEU A 16 1.57 -1.12 1.30
C LEU A 16 1.38 -1.65 2.74
N LYS A 17 0.62 -2.74 2.93
CA LYS A 17 0.38 -3.32 4.28
C LYS A 17 1.46 -4.29 4.76
N VAL A 18 2.28 -4.85 3.87
CA VAL A 18 3.25 -5.91 4.23
C VAL A 18 4.56 -5.36 4.81
N LYS A 19 4.86 -4.06 4.67
CA LYS A 19 6.09 -3.47 5.23
C LYS A 19 5.92 -2.77 6.59
N SER A 20 4.70 -2.65 7.10
CA SER A 20 4.39 -1.97 8.35
C SER A 20 4.16 -2.90 9.54
N ILE A 21 4.39 -4.21 9.39
CA ILE A 21 4.34 -5.18 10.49
C ILE A 21 5.77 -5.44 10.96
N TRP A 22 6.08 -4.93 12.16
CA TRP A 22 7.25 -5.24 13.01
C TRP A 22 8.36 -6.08 12.35
N PHE A 23 9.35 -5.39 11.77
CA PHE A 23 10.61 -6.01 11.40
C PHE A 23 11.40 -6.28 12.70
N ARG A 24 11.27 -7.48 13.27
CA ARG A 24 12.36 -8.05 14.08
C ARG A 24 13.47 -8.42 13.10
N GLN A 25 14.32 -7.44 12.74
CA GLN A 25 15.52 -7.67 11.95
C GLN A 25 16.44 -8.62 12.74
N ARG A 26 16.66 -9.84 12.24
CA ARG A 26 17.85 -10.59 12.63
C ARG A 26 19.07 -9.85 12.05
N PRO A 27 20.14 -9.60 12.82
CA PRO A 27 21.37 -9.05 12.27
C PRO A 27 21.94 -10.01 11.21
N GLY A 28 22.30 -9.51 10.03
CA GLY A 28 23.22 -10.21 9.12
C GLY A 28 22.67 -10.76 7.79
N THR A 29 21.39 -10.64 7.45
CA THR A 29 20.89 -11.13 6.14
C THR A 29 19.89 -10.18 5.46
N ALA A 30 20.28 -8.92 5.25
CA ALA A 30 19.56 -8.01 4.36
C ALA A 30 19.92 -8.28 2.88
N LYS A 31 19.56 -9.45 2.35
CA LYS A 31 19.48 -9.61 0.88
C LYS A 31 18.15 -9.02 0.43
N PHE A 32 18.15 -7.70 0.20
CA PHE A 32 17.08 -7.04 -0.54
C PHE A 32 17.00 -7.74 -1.90
N TRP A 33 15.88 -8.40 -2.19
CA TRP A 33 15.63 -8.88 -3.55
C TRP A 33 15.71 -7.67 -4.47
N PRO A 34 16.60 -7.65 -5.48
CA PRO A 34 16.66 -6.52 -6.39
C PRO A 34 15.34 -6.50 -7.14
N PHE A 35 14.43 -5.63 -6.71
CA PHE A 35 13.23 -5.27 -7.46
C PHE A 35 13.71 -4.40 -8.61
N GLU A 36 14.40 -5.04 -9.55
CA GLU A 36 14.64 -4.50 -10.86
C GLU A 36 13.26 -4.26 -11.46
N ARG A 37 13.09 -3.01 -11.87
CA ARG A 37 11.98 -2.44 -12.62
C ARG A 37 11.29 -3.50 -13.50
N GLY A 38 10.06 -3.27 -13.95
CA GLY A 38 9.52 -3.96 -15.15
C GLY A 38 10.40 -3.84 -16.42
N LEU A 39 11.59 -3.22 -16.31
CA LEU A 39 12.70 -3.16 -17.24
C LEU A 39 13.77 -4.25 -17.01
N SER A 40 13.54 -5.24 -16.15
CA SER A 40 14.47 -6.36 -16.05
C SER A 40 14.61 -7.01 -17.43
N GLU A 41 15.85 -7.21 -17.89
CA GLU A 41 16.10 -7.76 -19.23
C GLU A 41 15.34 -9.07 -19.46
N ARG A 42 15.17 -9.85 -18.38
CA ARG A 42 14.44 -11.12 -18.39
C ARG A 42 12.94 -10.97 -18.68
N LEU A 43 12.34 -9.84 -18.32
CA LEU A 43 10.91 -9.58 -18.52
C LEU A 43 10.62 -8.69 -19.74
N LYS A 44 11.61 -8.00 -20.31
CA LYS A 44 11.41 -7.18 -21.52
C LYS A 44 10.80 -7.95 -22.69
N SER A 45 11.17 -9.23 -22.84
CA SER A 45 10.63 -10.11 -23.89
C SER A 45 9.23 -10.67 -23.60
N LYS A 46 8.68 -10.42 -22.40
CA LYS A 46 7.39 -10.96 -21.96
C LYS A 46 6.29 -9.92 -22.11
N LYS A 47 5.15 -10.34 -22.64
CA LYS A 47 3.92 -9.55 -22.63
C LYS A 47 3.27 -9.69 -21.27
N VAL A 48 3.04 -8.57 -20.61
CA VAL A 48 2.41 -8.51 -19.29
C VAL A 48 1.07 -7.81 -19.41
N LEU A 49 0.02 -8.43 -18.88
CA LEU A 49 -1.28 -7.78 -18.73
C LEU A 49 -1.57 -7.58 -17.24
N VAL A 50 -1.76 -6.33 -16.84
CA VAL A 50 -2.22 -5.95 -15.51
C VAL A 50 -3.73 -5.75 -15.55
N LEU A 51 -4.43 -6.49 -14.72
CA LEU A 51 -5.88 -6.41 -14.56
C LEU A 51 -6.18 -5.76 -13.21
N ASP A 52 -6.99 -4.70 -13.22
CA ASP A 52 -7.50 -4.05 -12.01
C ASP A 52 -9.00 -3.78 -12.16
N SER A 53 -9.77 -4.13 -11.14
CA SER A 53 -11.21 -3.86 -11.09
C SER A 53 -11.51 -2.38 -10.83
N ALA A 54 -10.58 -1.65 -10.20
CA ALA A 54 -10.76 -0.26 -9.86
C ALA A 54 -10.29 0.68 -10.98
N LYS A 55 -11.00 1.80 -11.14
CA LYS A 55 -10.64 2.88 -12.07
C LYS A 55 -9.85 3.98 -11.34
N ILE A 56 -8.75 3.60 -10.68
CA ILE A 56 -7.97 4.53 -9.85
C ILE A 56 -7.14 5.46 -10.75
N LYS A 57 -7.20 6.76 -10.48
CA LYS A 57 -6.34 7.79 -11.06
C LYS A 57 -5.62 8.53 -9.93
N ALA A 58 -4.48 9.13 -10.25
CA ALA A 58 -3.82 10.05 -9.33
C ALA A 58 -4.78 11.23 -9.07
N PRO A 59 -4.89 11.70 -7.82
CA PRO A 59 -5.71 12.87 -7.52
C PRO A 59 -5.07 14.13 -8.11
N GLU A 60 -5.86 15.19 -8.20
CA GLU A 60 -5.38 16.51 -8.59
C GLU A 60 -4.83 17.25 -7.37
N ARG A 61 -3.89 18.17 -7.58
CA ARG A 61 -3.19 18.89 -6.50
C ARG A 61 -4.14 19.57 -5.52
N HIS A 62 -5.23 20.14 -6.02
CA HIS A 62 -6.21 20.88 -5.25
C HIS A 62 -7.48 20.08 -4.92
N SER A 63 -7.54 18.79 -5.26
CA SER A 63 -8.68 17.95 -4.87
C SER A 63 -8.72 17.75 -3.35
N PRO A 64 -9.85 17.41 -2.74
CA PRO A 64 -9.90 16.98 -1.35
C PRO A 64 -8.91 15.83 -1.06
N TYR A 65 -8.49 15.69 0.21
CA TYR A 65 -7.65 14.57 0.66
C TYR A 65 -8.43 13.26 0.61
N GLY A 66 -7.82 12.21 0.06
CA GLY A 66 -8.35 10.86 0.17
C GLY A 66 -8.24 10.32 1.58
N ASN A 67 -9.19 9.47 1.99
CA ASN A 67 -9.16 8.84 3.32
C ASN A 67 -8.09 7.73 3.43
N ARG A 68 -7.52 7.27 2.31
CA ARG A 68 -6.52 6.20 2.31
C ARG A 68 -5.14 6.77 2.05
N VAL A 69 -4.36 6.85 3.13
CA VAL A 69 -2.96 7.23 3.13
C VAL A 69 -2.10 6.10 3.68
N SER A 70 -0.82 6.11 3.31
CA SER A 70 0.19 5.21 3.85
C SER A 70 1.35 6.00 4.42
N ALA A 71 1.89 5.53 5.54
CA ALA A 71 3.17 5.97 6.06
C ALA A 71 4.28 5.24 5.30
N VAL A 72 4.89 5.92 4.33
CA VAL A 72 5.94 5.41 3.45
C VAL A 72 7.29 5.63 4.12
N SER A 73 7.99 4.54 4.43
CA SER A 73 9.32 4.58 5.03
C SER A 73 10.43 4.98 4.03
N PRO A 74 11.60 5.46 4.49
CA PRO A 74 12.71 5.84 3.60
C PRO A 74 13.14 4.75 2.60
N PRO A 75 13.19 3.44 2.94
CA PRO A 75 13.46 2.39 1.96
C PRO A 75 12.38 2.27 0.87
N ALA A 76 11.11 2.54 1.19
CA ALA A 76 10.03 2.57 0.21
C ALA A 76 10.11 3.83 -0.68
N VAL A 77 10.52 4.97 -0.12
CA VAL A 77 10.84 6.18 -0.91
C VAL A 77 11.99 5.90 -1.88
N ALA A 78 13.05 5.22 -1.45
CA ALA A 78 14.15 4.83 -2.33
C ALA A 78 13.66 3.96 -3.50
N LEU A 79 12.70 3.06 -3.27
CA LEU A 79 12.05 2.29 -4.33
C LEU A 79 11.25 3.20 -5.28
N PHE A 80 10.46 4.14 -4.76
CA PHE A 80 9.70 5.09 -5.58
C PHE A 80 10.59 6.02 -6.42
N LYS A 81 11.74 6.44 -5.88
CA LYS A 81 12.78 7.16 -6.63
C LYS A 81 13.31 6.31 -7.78
N LYS A 82 13.66 5.04 -7.52
CA LYS A 82 14.11 4.09 -8.55
C LYS A 82 13.06 3.80 -9.63
N LEU A 83 11.78 3.79 -9.25
CA LEU A 83 10.66 3.62 -10.19
C LEU A 83 10.36 4.91 -10.98
N GLY A 84 10.88 6.06 -10.54
CA GLY A 84 10.72 7.34 -11.21
C GLY A 84 9.37 8.02 -10.96
N ILE A 85 8.72 7.73 -9.83
CA ILE A 85 7.43 8.34 -9.46
C ILE A 85 7.55 9.34 -8.30
N TRP A 86 8.71 9.39 -7.63
CA TRP A 86 8.85 10.14 -6.38
C TRP A 86 8.69 11.66 -6.57
N SER A 87 9.25 12.23 -7.64
CA SER A 87 9.06 13.65 -7.96
C SER A 87 7.59 13.99 -8.14
N SER A 88 6.86 13.20 -8.93
CA SER A 88 5.42 13.39 -9.15
C SER A 88 4.60 13.31 -7.86
N LEU A 89 4.99 12.43 -6.93
CA LEU A 89 4.36 12.37 -5.60
C LEU A 89 4.60 13.66 -4.82
N VAL A 90 5.85 14.15 -4.77
CA VAL A 90 6.23 15.38 -4.08
C VAL A 90 5.51 16.59 -4.69
N ASP A 91 5.47 16.70 -6.02
CA ASP A 91 4.82 17.79 -6.75
C ASP A 91 3.31 17.85 -6.49
N LEU A 92 2.69 16.67 -6.38
CA LEU A 92 1.28 16.56 -6.00
C LEU A 92 1.08 17.04 -4.56
N ARG A 93 1.55 16.26 -3.58
CA ARG A 93 1.61 16.59 -2.15
C ARG A 93 2.07 15.37 -1.35
N VAL A 94 3.11 15.57 -0.55
CA VAL A 94 3.61 14.59 0.41
C VAL A 94 3.84 15.29 1.74
N LYS A 95 3.49 14.64 2.86
CA LYS A 95 3.80 15.17 4.20
C LYS A 95 4.93 14.39 4.85
N ARG A 96 6.07 15.04 5.05
CA ARG A 96 7.20 14.48 5.83
C ARG A 96 6.81 14.37 7.31
N VAL A 97 7.23 13.27 7.94
CA VAL A 97 7.07 12.99 9.37
C VAL A 97 8.45 12.91 10.01
N ASP A 98 8.75 13.86 10.89
CA ASP A 98 10.07 13.96 11.55
C ASP A 98 10.12 13.11 12.84
N ARG A 99 8.96 12.85 13.43
CA ARG A 99 8.82 12.20 14.74
C ARG A 99 7.54 11.36 14.80
N LEU A 100 7.61 10.22 15.48
CA LEU A 100 6.45 9.43 15.86
C LEU A 100 6.36 9.42 17.39
N GLU A 101 5.20 9.76 17.91
CA GLU A 101 4.91 9.75 19.34
C GLU A 101 3.77 8.75 19.60
N VAL A 102 4.09 7.72 20.36
CA VAL A 102 3.16 6.68 20.77
C VAL A 102 2.75 6.96 22.22
N LEU A 103 1.46 7.21 22.39
CA LEU A 103 0.86 7.59 23.66
C LEU A 103 -0.04 6.46 24.16
N ASP A 104 0.05 6.19 25.46
CA ASP A 104 -0.95 5.40 26.17
C ASP A 104 -2.11 6.30 26.61
N SER A 105 -3.34 5.79 26.55
CA SER A 105 -4.52 6.54 27.02
C SER A 105 -4.72 6.46 28.52
N CYS A 106 -4.16 5.45 29.18
CA CYS A 106 -4.41 5.16 30.60
C CYS A 106 -3.33 5.71 31.53
N SER A 107 -2.22 6.17 30.96
CA SER A 107 -1.09 6.70 31.72
C SER A 107 -0.50 7.92 31.02
N ARG A 108 0.43 8.60 31.70
CA ARG A 108 1.23 9.68 31.10
C ARG A 108 2.46 9.13 30.35
N SER A 109 2.50 7.82 30.12
CA SER A 109 3.61 7.15 29.44
C SER A 109 3.59 7.47 27.96
N SER A 110 4.77 7.75 27.42
CA SER A 110 4.95 8.00 26.00
C SER A 110 6.25 7.38 25.50
N ILE A 111 6.22 6.88 24.27
CA ILE A 111 7.41 6.44 23.55
C ILE A 111 7.58 7.35 22.35
N ARG A 112 8.76 7.94 22.23
CA ARG A 112 9.10 8.86 21.16
C ARG A 112 10.17 8.26 20.26
N PHE A 113 9.85 8.16 18.98
CA PHE A 113 10.80 7.80 17.95
C PHE A 113 11.25 9.07 17.24
N VAL A 114 12.56 9.27 17.20
CA VAL A 114 13.24 10.33 16.44
C VAL A 114 14.44 9.69 15.74
N GLN A 115 14.76 10.17 14.55
CA GLN A 115 16.02 9.79 13.92
C GLN A 115 17.20 10.43 14.65
N LYS A 116 18.37 9.79 14.52
CA LYS A 116 19.61 10.27 15.16
C LYS A 116 20.00 11.66 14.64
N ASN A 117 19.85 11.90 13.34
CA ASN A 117 20.07 13.20 12.74
C ASN A 117 18.73 13.93 12.59
N SER A 118 18.72 15.23 12.84
CA SER A 118 17.52 16.07 12.74
C SER A 118 17.00 16.26 11.31
N GLU A 119 17.85 16.02 10.32
CA GLU A 119 17.51 16.15 8.91
C GLU A 119 16.77 14.91 8.38
N ASP A 120 16.95 13.77 9.05
CA ASP A 120 16.37 12.49 8.66
C ASP A 120 14.90 12.39 9.07
N GLU A 121 14.08 11.89 8.16
CA GLU A 121 12.66 11.60 8.41
C GLU A 121 12.42 10.17 8.93
N ILE A 122 11.28 9.99 9.57
CA ILE A 122 10.78 8.66 9.94
C ILE A 122 9.95 8.06 8.80
N ALA A 123 9.11 8.88 8.19
CA ALA A 123 8.21 8.46 7.14
C ALA A 123 7.69 9.66 6.34
N TYR A 124 6.94 9.34 5.28
CA TYR A 124 6.13 10.28 4.54
C TYR A 124 4.69 9.78 4.50
N ILE A 125 3.72 10.65 4.79
CA ILE A 125 2.32 10.35 4.57
C ILE A 125 2.00 10.66 3.11
N VAL A 126 1.55 9.63 2.39
CA VAL A 126 1.27 9.69 0.96
C VAL A 126 -0.09 9.04 0.68
N GLU A 127 -0.90 9.67 -0.16
CA GLU A 127 -2.19 9.11 -0.60
C GLU A 127 -2.00 7.86 -1.45
N ASN A 128 -2.75 6.80 -1.13
CA ASN A 128 -2.63 5.52 -1.83
C ASN A 128 -2.99 5.67 -3.32
N ASN A 129 -4.04 6.44 -3.63
CA ASN A 129 -4.48 6.68 -5.00
C ASN A 129 -3.41 7.43 -5.83
N ALA A 130 -2.61 8.30 -5.19
CA ALA A 130 -1.50 8.96 -5.87
C ALA A 130 -0.41 7.95 -6.27
N ILE A 131 -0.04 7.04 -5.35
CA ILE A 131 0.93 5.97 -5.61
C ILE A 131 0.46 5.10 -6.78
N VAL A 132 -0.78 4.60 -6.73
CA VAL A 132 -1.37 3.76 -7.79
C VAL A 132 -1.43 4.48 -9.13
N GLY A 133 -1.91 5.72 -9.09
CA GLY A 133 -2.08 6.55 -10.28
C GLY A 133 -0.78 6.80 -11.01
N PHE A 134 0.26 7.25 -10.29
CA PHE A 134 1.57 7.53 -10.89
C PHE A 134 2.31 6.27 -11.30
N LEU A 135 2.16 5.15 -10.59
CA LEU A 135 2.73 3.87 -11.04
C LEU A 135 2.07 3.40 -12.34
N THR A 136 0.75 3.55 -12.46
CA THR A 136 0.06 3.18 -13.70
C THR A 136 0.52 4.05 -14.87
N GLU A 137 0.65 5.36 -14.66
CA GLU A 137 1.12 6.28 -15.69
C GLU A 137 2.59 5.99 -16.07
N ARG A 138 3.41 5.66 -15.09
CA ARG A 138 4.80 5.24 -15.32
C ARG A 138 4.89 3.97 -16.16
N ILE A 139 4.05 2.97 -15.87
CA ILE A 139 3.96 1.74 -16.66
C ILE A 139 3.55 2.07 -18.10
N ARG A 140 2.47 2.85 -18.27
CA ARG A 140 1.94 3.23 -19.59
C ARG A 140 2.97 3.97 -20.45
N SER A 141 3.75 4.85 -19.86
CA SER A 141 4.74 5.67 -20.57
C SER A 141 6.05 4.93 -20.87
N SER A 142 6.47 4.01 -19.98
CA SER A 142 7.83 3.49 -19.97
C SER A 142 7.93 1.99 -20.27
N CYS A 143 6.81 1.26 -20.30
CA CYS A 143 6.80 -0.20 -20.45
C CYS A 143 5.85 -0.62 -21.60
N PRO A 144 6.32 -0.61 -22.87
CA PRO A 144 5.46 -0.93 -24.02
C PRO A 144 4.98 -2.39 -24.03
N ASN A 145 5.68 -3.28 -23.33
CA ASN A 145 5.33 -4.69 -23.19
C ASN A 145 4.29 -4.94 -22.09
N VAL A 146 3.84 -3.90 -21.37
CA VAL A 146 2.87 -4.00 -20.27
C VAL A 146 1.57 -3.28 -20.65
N ALA A 147 0.49 -4.03 -20.76
CA ALA A 147 -0.85 -3.48 -20.93
C ALA A 147 -1.56 -3.41 -19.57
N VAL A 148 -2.27 -2.31 -19.30
CA VAL A 148 -3.07 -2.15 -18.07
C VAL A 148 -4.54 -2.03 -18.44
N ARG A 149 -5.37 -2.98 -18.00
CA ARG A 149 -6.82 -2.97 -18.19
C ARG A 149 -7.52 -2.69 -16.86
N ARG A 150 -8.14 -1.52 -16.79
CA ARG A 150 -8.90 -1.05 -15.62
C ARG A 150 -10.38 -1.36 -15.76
N GLY A 151 -11.08 -1.48 -14.63
CA GLY A 151 -12.50 -1.85 -14.63
C GLY A 151 -12.73 -3.29 -15.09
N ALA A 152 -11.71 -4.13 -15.05
CA ALA A 152 -11.81 -5.55 -15.40
C ALA A 152 -11.75 -6.37 -14.12
N ARG A 153 -12.89 -6.94 -13.72
CA ARG A 153 -12.95 -7.82 -12.55
C ARG A 153 -12.73 -9.25 -13.00
N VAL A 154 -11.80 -9.93 -12.34
CA VAL A 154 -11.62 -11.37 -12.53
C VAL A 154 -12.78 -12.09 -11.83
N SER A 155 -13.52 -12.89 -12.58
CA SER A 155 -14.64 -13.72 -12.11
C SER A 155 -14.20 -15.14 -11.76
N GLY A 156 -13.11 -15.62 -12.38
CA GLY A 156 -12.55 -16.94 -12.12
C GLY A 156 -11.14 -17.11 -12.67
N CYS A 157 -10.42 -18.09 -12.17
CA CYS A 157 -9.22 -18.59 -12.83
C CYS A 157 -9.14 -20.11 -12.71
N LYS A 158 -8.52 -20.75 -13.71
CA LYS A 158 -8.20 -22.17 -13.70
C LYS A 158 -6.71 -22.34 -13.93
N ILE A 159 -6.11 -23.09 -13.02
CA ILE A 159 -4.68 -23.39 -13.02
C ILE A 159 -4.53 -24.79 -13.62
N PRO A 160 -3.68 -24.96 -14.64
CA PRO A 160 -3.52 -26.24 -15.29
C PRO A 160 -2.79 -27.23 -14.38
N SER A 161 -3.05 -28.51 -14.56
CA SER A 161 -2.37 -29.59 -13.84
C SER A 161 -0.98 -29.90 -14.42
N GLY A 162 -0.74 -29.60 -15.70
CA GLY A 162 0.52 -29.82 -16.40
C GLY A 162 1.25 -28.54 -16.80
N LEU A 163 2.57 -28.64 -16.99
CA LEU A 163 3.44 -27.53 -17.41
C LEU A 163 3.25 -27.10 -18.88
N ASP A 164 2.64 -27.97 -19.70
CA ASP A 164 2.42 -27.72 -21.13
C ASP A 164 1.10 -26.99 -21.43
N ASP A 165 0.25 -26.83 -20.41
CA ASP A 165 -1.03 -26.16 -20.52
C ASP A 165 -0.97 -24.69 -20.05
N TYR A 166 -1.87 -23.88 -20.61
CA TYR A 166 -2.02 -22.48 -20.22
C TYR A 166 -3.03 -22.34 -19.09
N ALA A 167 -2.72 -21.47 -18.13
CA ALA A 167 -3.71 -21.00 -17.18
C ALA A 167 -4.74 -20.10 -17.85
N THR A 168 -5.97 -20.14 -17.34
CA THR A 168 -7.07 -19.32 -17.86
C THR A 168 -7.59 -18.37 -16.79
N VAL A 169 -7.92 -17.15 -17.21
CA VAL A 169 -8.52 -16.11 -16.37
C VAL A 169 -9.80 -15.67 -17.04
N SER A 170 -10.91 -15.78 -16.33
CA SER A 170 -12.23 -15.33 -16.79
C SER A 170 -12.54 -13.97 -16.18
N LEU A 171 -13.05 -13.06 -17.00
CA LEU A 171 -13.50 -11.74 -16.58
C LEU A 171 -15.03 -11.72 -16.41
N ASP A 172 -15.54 -10.68 -15.76
CA ASP A 172 -16.98 -10.47 -15.56
C ASP A 172 -17.74 -10.08 -16.83
N ASP A 173 -17.04 -9.61 -17.86
CA ASP A 173 -17.59 -9.31 -19.19
C ASP A 173 -17.67 -10.53 -20.12
N GLY A 174 -17.37 -11.74 -19.62
CA GLY A 174 -17.33 -12.98 -20.40
C GLY A 174 -16.01 -13.23 -21.14
N THR A 175 -15.08 -12.29 -21.17
CA THR A 175 -13.76 -12.48 -21.79
C THR A 175 -12.99 -13.58 -21.05
N THR A 176 -12.37 -14.49 -21.79
CA THR A 176 -11.43 -15.48 -21.25
C THR A 176 -10.03 -15.24 -21.80
N LEU A 177 -9.06 -15.16 -20.91
CA LEU A 177 -7.66 -14.90 -21.22
C LEU A 177 -6.82 -16.14 -20.92
N ARG A 178 -5.84 -16.44 -21.78
CA ARG A 178 -4.88 -17.55 -21.60
C ARG A 178 -3.49 -16.99 -21.29
N THR A 179 -2.80 -17.58 -20.32
CA THR A 179 -1.50 -17.12 -19.86
C THR A 179 -0.62 -18.27 -19.37
N SER A 180 0.69 -18.10 -19.46
CA SER A 180 1.65 -19.08 -18.93
C SER A 180 1.94 -18.88 -17.44
N LEU A 181 1.62 -17.70 -16.90
CA LEU A 181 1.81 -17.36 -15.50
C LEU A 181 0.68 -16.44 -15.02
N ILE A 182 0.14 -16.73 -13.84
CA ILE A 182 -0.76 -15.86 -13.09
C ILE A 182 -0.02 -15.40 -11.83
N ILE A 183 0.03 -14.10 -11.60
CA ILE A 183 0.49 -13.53 -10.33
C ILE A 183 -0.73 -12.95 -9.61
N GLY A 184 -1.07 -13.52 -8.44
CA GLY A 184 -2.12 -13.04 -7.57
C GLY A 184 -1.59 -12.00 -6.59
N ALA A 185 -1.85 -10.72 -6.86
CA ALA A 185 -1.57 -9.60 -5.97
C ALA A 185 -2.86 -8.84 -5.65
N ASP A 186 -3.97 -9.56 -5.51
CA ASP A 186 -5.35 -9.08 -5.45
C ASP A 186 -5.94 -8.92 -4.04
N GLY A 187 -5.05 -8.72 -3.06
CA GLY A 187 -5.44 -8.30 -1.71
C GLY A 187 -5.95 -9.42 -0.79
N ALA A 188 -6.64 -9.00 0.27
CA ALA A 188 -7.09 -9.89 1.33
C ALA A 188 -8.16 -10.89 0.88
N ARG A 189 -8.90 -10.62 -0.21
CA ARG A 189 -9.92 -11.51 -0.78
C ARG A 189 -9.47 -12.06 -2.13
N SER A 190 -8.24 -12.55 -2.17
CA SER A 190 -7.60 -13.01 -3.40
C SER A 190 -8.31 -14.21 -4.00
N LEU A 191 -8.79 -14.07 -5.23
CA LEU A 191 -9.42 -15.15 -6.00
C LEU A 191 -8.37 -16.18 -6.40
N VAL A 192 -7.19 -15.72 -6.84
CA VAL A 192 -6.08 -16.59 -7.24
C VAL A 192 -5.64 -17.48 -6.07
N ARG A 193 -5.57 -16.90 -4.86
CA ARG A 193 -5.24 -17.64 -3.64
C ARG A 193 -6.28 -18.72 -3.35
N ASN A 194 -7.56 -18.39 -3.48
CA ASN A 194 -8.65 -19.33 -3.21
C ASN A 194 -8.66 -20.48 -4.23
N THR A 195 -8.38 -20.21 -5.52
CA THR A 195 -8.29 -21.25 -6.55
C THR A 195 -7.17 -22.25 -6.29
N LEU A 196 -6.04 -21.81 -5.72
CA LEU A 196 -4.92 -22.69 -5.37
C LEU A 196 -5.18 -23.56 -4.14
N ASN A 197 -6.28 -23.32 -3.40
CA ASN A 197 -6.66 -24.03 -2.19
C ASN A 197 -5.51 -24.16 -1.17
N PHE A 198 -4.67 -23.11 -1.03
CA PHE A 198 -3.58 -23.12 -0.07
C PHE A 198 -4.05 -22.67 1.31
N THR A 199 -3.64 -23.39 2.35
CA THR A 199 -3.90 -23.03 3.74
C THR A 199 -3.03 -21.86 4.16
N TYR A 200 -3.65 -20.76 4.59
CA TYR A 200 -2.95 -19.57 5.05
C TYR A 200 -3.42 -19.16 6.45
N THR A 201 -2.51 -18.64 7.25
CA THR A 201 -2.83 -18.19 8.61
C THR A 201 -3.51 -16.83 8.56
N THR A 202 -4.62 -16.70 9.27
CA THR A 202 -5.33 -15.44 9.48
C THR A 202 -5.57 -15.21 10.95
N TRP A 203 -5.60 -13.94 11.34
CA TRP A 203 -5.95 -13.52 12.70
C TRP A 203 -6.96 -12.40 12.60
N GLU A 204 -8.10 -12.58 13.24
CA GLU A 204 -9.06 -11.51 13.41
C GLU A 204 -8.68 -10.70 14.64
N TYR A 205 -8.41 -9.41 14.45
CA TYR A 205 -8.01 -8.53 15.54
C TYR A 205 -9.17 -8.15 16.47
N GLY A 206 -10.41 -8.53 16.15
CA GLY A 206 -11.61 -8.13 16.92
C GLY A 206 -11.88 -6.61 16.90
N GLN A 207 -11.13 -5.85 16.11
CA GLN A 207 -11.14 -4.38 16.11
C GLN A 207 -11.56 -3.82 14.76
N LYS A 208 -12.21 -2.66 14.78
CA LYS A 208 -12.54 -1.87 13.58
C LYS A 208 -11.72 -0.58 13.59
N ALA A 209 -11.26 -0.16 12.42
CA ALA A 209 -10.56 1.10 12.23
C ALA A 209 -11.45 2.10 11.48
N VAL A 210 -11.65 3.28 12.07
CA VAL A 210 -12.26 4.43 11.40
C VAL A 210 -11.16 5.34 10.90
N VAL A 211 -11.25 5.77 9.64
CA VAL A 211 -10.26 6.66 9.02
C VAL A 211 -10.96 7.90 8.50
N ALA A 212 -10.48 9.08 8.90
CA ALA A 212 -11.06 10.37 8.53
C ALA A 212 -9.98 11.44 8.45
N ASN A 213 -10.26 12.48 7.65
CA ASN A 213 -9.45 13.70 7.62
C ASN A 213 -9.97 14.67 8.67
N LEU A 214 -9.09 15.14 9.54
CA LEU A 214 -9.43 16.05 10.65
C LEU A 214 -8.64 17.34 10.53
N ARG A 215 -9.33 18.47 10.70
CA ARG A 215 -8.68 19.77 10.91
C ARG A 215 -8.61 20.01 12.41
N VAL A 216 -7.39 20.04 12.94
CA VAL A 216 -7.13 20.24 14.37
C VAL A 216 -6.50 21.61 14.60
N GLN A 217 -6.83 22.25 15.71
CA GLN A 217 -6.13 23.44 16.18
C GLN A 217 -4.87 22.98 16.93
N ALA A 218 -3.69 23.25 16.38
CA ALA A 218 -2.43 22.87 16.99
C ALA A 218 -1.70 24.11 17.52
N VAL A 219 -1.23 24.03 18.77
CA VAL A 219 -0.20 24.95 19.30
C VAL A 219 1.09 24.68 18.51
N SER A 220 1.79 25.73 18.06
CA SER A 220 2.88 25.59 17.10
C SER A 220 3.94 24.58 17.57
N LEU A 221 3.96 23.40 16.96
CA LEU A 221 5.04 22.44 17.14
C LEU A 221 6.12 22.74 16.09
N SER A 222 7.36 22.87 16.52
CA SER A 222 8.51 23.14 15.65
C SER A 222 8.83 22.00 14.68
N ARG A 223 8.24 20.82 14.86
CA ARG A 223 8.45 19.62 14.01
C ARG A 223 7.14 18.93 13.68
N VAL A 224 7.08 18.26 12.53
CA VAL A 224 5.90 17.50 12.13
C VAL A 224 5.89 16.15 12.86
N THR A 225 4.99 16.02 13.83
CA THR A 225 4.81 14.79 14.62
C THR A 225 3.60 14.00 14.13
N GLN A 226 3.81 12.70 13.91
CA GLN A 226 2.72 11.74 13.81
C GLN A 226 2.40 11.20 15.21
N PHE A 227 1.13 11.20 15.59
CA PHE A 227 0.67 10.66 16.86
C PHE A 227 -0.01 9.32 16.65
N GLN A 228 0.30 8.36 17.52
CA GLN A 228 -0.44 7.11 17.65
C GLN A 228 -0.88 6.96 19.10
N ARG A 229 -2.19 6.89 19.32
CA ARG A 229 -2.76 6.69 20.64
C ARG A 229 -3.53 5.38 20.67
N HIS A 230 -3.21 4.50 21.62
CA HIS A 230 -4.00 3.31 21.87
C HIS A 230 -5.17 3.69 22.76
N LEU A 231 -6.38 3.60 22.23
CA LEU A 231 -7.62 3.79 23.00
C LEU A 231 -8.00 2.46 23.64
N LEU A 232 -8.60 2.53 24.83
CA LEU A 232 -9.19 1.35 25.47
C LEU A 232 -10.40 0.87 24.67
N ASP A 233 -10.61 -0.45 24.70
CA ASP A 233 -11.88 -1.04 24.32
C ASP A 233 -12.88 -0.78 25.46
N LEU A 234 -13.55 0.36 25.41
CA LEU A 234 -14.68 0.65 26.28
C LEU A 234 -15.84 -0.17 25.71
N GLY A 235 -16.08 -1.36 26.27
CA GLY A 235 -17.15 -2.27 25.83
C GLY A 235 -18.47 -1.55 25.52
N SER A 236 -19.30 -2.19 24.68
CA SER A 236 -20.52 -1.68 24.02
C SER A 236 -21.46 -0.82 24.88
N ALA A 237 -21.06 0.41 25.22
CA ALA A 237 -21.86 1.49 25.80
C ALA A 237 -20.94 2.67 26.14
N SER A 238 -20.45 3.40 25.14
CA SER A 238 -20.06 4.78 25.39
C SER A 238 -20.23 5.62 24.12
N THR A 239 -21.36 6.34 24.09
CA THR A 239 -21.56 7.51 23.25
C THR A 239 -20.35 8.44 23.43
N ILE A 240 -19.72 8.81 22.31
CA ILE A 240 -18.60 9.77 22.29
C ILE A 240 -19.15 11.13 22.75
N HIS A 241 -19.11 11.40 24.06
CA HIS A 241 -19.68 12.62 24.64
C HIS A 241 -18.66 13.71 24.95
N ASP A 242 -17.36 13.50 24.73
CA ASP A 242 -16.40 14.57 24.98
C ASP A 242 -15.21 14.56 24.01
N SER A 243 -15.39 15.28 22.91
CA SER A 243 -14.32 15.60 21.95
C SER A 243 -13.35 16.67 22.47
N ARG A 244 -13.59 17.31 23.62
CA ARG A 244 -12.73 18.40 24.13
C ARG A 244 -11.49 17.90 24.86
N ARG A 245 -11.51 16.68 25.43
CA ARG A 245 -10.34 16.08 26.10
C ARG A 245 -9.32 15.41 25.17
N ILE A 246 -9.58 15.34 23.86
CA ILE A 246 -8.68 14.68 22.92
C ILE A 246 -7.34 15.46 22.77
N PHE A 247 -7.32 16.76 23.09
CA PHE A 247 -6.16 17.63 22.89
C PHE A 247 -5.74 18.53 24.08
N SER A 248 -6.29 18.36 25.29
CA SER A 248 -5.88 19.20 26.43
C SER A 248 -4.59 18.67 27.08
N THR A 249 -3.46 19.33 26.85
CA THR A 249 -2.32 19.27 27.78
C THR A 249 -2.65 20.14 28.99
N GLY A 250 -2.75 19.53 30.17
CA GLY A 250 -3.00 20.23 31.42
C GLY A 250 -1.86 21.21 31.73
N GLY A 251 -2.23 22.48 31.90
CA GLY A 251 -1.42 23.48 32.58
C GLY A 251 -1.78 23.50 34.06
N GLY A 252 -0.74 23.63 34.89
CA GLY A 252 -0.76 23.61 36.35
C GLY A 252 0.65 23.32 36.83
#